data_AF-A0A1M5THX8-F1
#
_entry.id   AF-A0A1M5THX8-F1
#
_cell.length_a   1.000
_cell.length_b   1.000
_cell.length_c   1.000
_cell.angle_alpha   90.00
_cell.angle_beta   90.00
_cell.angle_gamma   90.00
#
_symmetry.space_group_name_H-M   'P 1'
#
loop_
_entity.id
_entity.type
_entity.pdbx_description
1 polymer ?
#
loop_
_entity_poly.entity_id
_entity_poly.type
_entity_poly.pdbx_seq_one_letter_code
_entity_poly.pdbx_strand_id
1 'polypeptide(L)'
;MSDKKLAGIWIDSEKAIVVKNHDVQNAFKFFLCSPVKAEIQHGNSSENAANNAERTNRVKFFKEVEHLLTNSQEVYITGPGTIQEELKNYLHDTAQFKNLQITLDTAQKMSDEQVLETVKEYFNA
;
A
#
# COMPACT_ATOMS: atom_id res chain seq x y z
N MET A 1 0.84 15.70 19.79
CA MET A 1 0.30 16.05 18.46
C MET A 1 1.46 16.00 17.50
N SER A 2 1.78 14.83 16.98
CA SER A 2 2.94 14.66 16.12
C SER A 2 2.56 15.06 14.70
N ASP A 3 3.16 16.13 14.17
CA ASP A 3 3.13 16.55 12.74
C ASP A 3 3.83 15.54 11.81
N LYS A 4 3.78 14.24 12.17
CA LYS A 4 4.37 13.18 11.39
C LYS A 4 3.46 12.87 10.20
N LYS A 5 4.08 12.68 9.05
CA LYS A 5 3.41 12.23 7.83
C LYS A 5 3.26 10.72 7.91
N LEU A 6 2.10 10.28 8.37
CA LEU A 6 1.75 8.88 8.60
C LEU A 6 0.89 8.39 7.43
N ALA A 7 1.14 7.15 7.01
CA ALA A 7 0.27 6.44 6.10
C ALA A 7 0.05 5.00 6.58
N GLY A 8 -1.09 4.45 6.19
CA GLY A 8 -1.49 3.08 6.42
C GLY A 8 -1.93 2.46 5.10
N ILE A 9 -1.65 1.19 4.92
CA ILE A 9 -1.96 0.45 3.70
C ILE A 9 -2.55 -0.87 4.11
N TRP A 10 -3.68 -1.21 3.51
CA TRP A 10 -4.12 -2.60 3.45
C TRP A 10 -3.95 -3.12 2.03
N ILE A 11 -3.26 -4.24 1.86
CA ILE A 11 -2.94 -4.77 0.53
C ILE A 11 -3.21 -6.27 0.44
N ASP A 12 -3.86 -6.69 -0.64
CA ASP A 12 -4.09 -8.09 -0.98
C ASP A 12 -3.72 -8.37 -2.44
N SER A 13 -3.88 -9.64 -2.87
CA SER A 13 -3.60 -10.05 -4.25
C SER A 13 -4.37 -9.26 -5.31
N GLU A 14 -5.54 -8.72 -4.98
CA GLU A 14 -6.46 -8.06 -5.90
C GLU A 14 -6.43 -6.53 -5.81
N LYS A 15 -6.30 -5.94 -4.61
CA LYS A 15 -6.33 -4.49 -4.43
C LYS A 15 -5.47 -4.00 -3.26
N ALA A 16 -5.18 -2.70 -3.26
CA ALA A 16 -4.56 -1.98 -2.16
C ALA A 16 -5.41 -0.76 -1.78
N ILE A 17 -5.63 -0.58 -0.49
CA ILE A 17 -6.33 0.54 0.12
C ILE A 17 -5.29 1.34 0.89
N VAL A 18 -5.10 2.60 0.51
CA VAL A 18 -4.12 3.48 1.17
C VAL A 18 -4.88 4.55 1.97
N VAL A 19 -4.40 4.79 3.17
CA VAL A 19 -4.93 5.77 4.13
C VAL A 19 -3.77 6.68 4.53
N LYS A 20 -3.96 7.99 4.54
CA LYS A 20 -2.89 8.92 4.98
C LYS A 20 -3.46 10.10 5.74
N ASN A 21 -2.64 10.69 6.62
CA ASN A 21 -3.02 11.86 7.43
C ASN A 21 -2.52 13.19 6.84
N HIS A 22 -1.83 13.14 5.70
CA HIS A 22 -1.21 14.30 5.08
C HIS A 22 -1.68 14.41 3.62
N ASP A 23 -2.37 15.49 3.33
CA ASP A 23 -2.69 15.92 1.97
C ASP A 23 -2.60 17.43 1.85
N VAL A 24 -2.53 17.91 0.61
CA VAL A 24 -2.48 19.33 0.28
C VAL A 24 -3.67 20.11 0.87
N GLN A 25 -4.78 19.42 1.17
CA GLN A 25 -6.00 20.03 1.72
C GLN A 25 -6.39 19.58 3.15
N ASN A 26 -5.83 18.48 3.67
CA ASN A 26 -6.21 17.92 4.97
C ASN A 26 -4.96 17.49 5.73
N ALA A 27 -4.50 18.34 6.65
CA ALA A 27 -3.24 18.13 7.36
C ALA A 27 -3.37 17.37 8.70
N PHE A 28 -4.57 16.91 9.10
CA PHE A 28 -4.80 16.39 10.46
C PHE A 28 -5.78 15.23 10.61
N LYS A 29 -6.38 14.72 9.52
CA LYS A 29 -7.31 13.57 9.60
C LYS A 29 -6.88 12.51 8.61
N PHE A 30 -6.84 11.26 9.06
CA PHE A 30 -6.71 10.14 8.16
C PHE A 30 -7.88 10.11 7.18
N PHE A 31 -7.56 10.00 5.90
CA PHE A 31 -8.55 9.85 4.82
C PHE A 31 -8.14 8.70 3.91
N LEU A 32 -9.15 8.09 3.30
CA LEU A 32 -8.99 7.03 2.31
C LEU A 32 -8.57 7.62 0.97
N CYS A 33 -7.47 7.11 0.43
CA CYS A 33 -7.08 7.35 -0.95
C CYS A 33 -7.81 6.38 -1.88
N SER A 34 -7.84 6.68 -3.18
CA SER A 34 -8.44 5.80 -4.17
C SER A 34 -7.80 4.41 -4.12
N PRO A 35 -8.60 3.33 -4.03
CA PRO A 35 -8.07 1.98 -3.97
C PRO A 35 -7.39 1.65 -5.30
N VAL A 36 -6.16 1.16 -5.20
CA VAL A 36 -5.39 0.67 -6.35
C VAL A 36 -5.84 -0.75 -6.63
N LYS A 37 -6.14 -1.10 -7.88
CA LYS A 37 -6.48 -2.47 -8.27
C LYS A 37 -5.30 -3.09 -9.00
N ALA A 38 -5.00 -4.35 -8.71
CA ALA A 38 -4.02 -5.10 -9.48
C ALA A 38 -4.58 -5.34 -10.89
N GLU A 39 -3.79 -5.00 -11.92
CA GLU A 39 -4.15 -5.34 -13.29
C GLU A 39 -3.96 -6.85 -13.49
N ILE A 40 -5.04 -7.60 -13.67
CA ILE A 40 -4.96 -9.02 -14.05
C ILE A 40 -5.20 -9.10 -15.56
N GLN A 41 -4.14 -9.30 -16.33
CA GLN A 41 -4.25 -9.40 -17.79
C GLN A 41 -4.67 -10.82 -18.17
N HIS A 42 -5.93 -10.97 -18.55
CA HIS A 42 -6.49 -12.24 -19.02
C HIS A 42 -6.32 -12.31 -20.55
N GLY A 43 -5.27 -12.99 -21.02
CA GLY A 43 -5.15 -13.37 -22.42
C GLY A 43 -3.78 -13.11 -23.05
N ASN A 44 -3.05 -14.19 -23.28
CA ASN A 44 -2.30 -14.46 -24.51
C ASN A 44 -1.95 -15.97 -24.51
N SER A 45 -2.07 -16.63 -25.66
CA SER A 45 -1.97 -18.10 -25.82
C SER A 45 -0.57 -18.70 -25.57
N SER A 46 0.31 -18.02 -24.86
CA SER A 46 1.66 -18.49 -24.53
C SER A 46 1.94 -18.30 -23.03
N GLU A 47 2.22 -19.40 -22.33
CA GLU A 47 2.50 -19.43 -20.88
C GLU A 47 3.64 -18.48 -20.48
N ASN A 48 4.64 -18.28 -21.35
CA ASN A 48 5.73 -17.35 -21.12
C ASN A 48 5.28 -15.89 -21.14
N ALA A 49 4.37 -15.53 -22.05
CA ALA A 49 3.85 -14.17 -22.13
C ALA A 49 2.97 -13.84 -20.92
N ALA A 50 2.18 -14.80 -20.44
CA ALA A 50 1.34 -14.66 -19.25
C ALA A 50 2.17 -14.41 -17.98
N ASN A 51 3.24 -15.19 -17.77
CA ASN A 51 4.13 -15.02 -16.62
C ASN A 51 4.82 -13.64 -16.60
N ASN A 52 5.27 -13.17 -17.77
CA ASN A 52 5.92 -11.86 -17.86
C ASN A 52 4.93 -10.70 -17.65
N ALA A 53 3.70 -10.85 -18.15
CA ALA A 53 2.62 -9.89 -17.93
C ALA A 53 2.24 -9.78 -16.45
N GLU A 54 2.12 -10.92 -15.74
CA GLU A 54 1.81 -10.95 -14.31
C GLU A 54 2.85 -10.19 -13.49
N ARG A 55 4.15 -10.46 -13.72
CA ARG A 55 5.23 -9.72 -13.05
C ARG A 55 5.19 -8.23 -13.34
N THR A 56 4.98 -7.87 -14.61
CA THR A 56 4.90 -6.45 -15.02
C THR A 56 3.75 -5.73 -14.31
N ASN A 57 2.58 -6.36 -14.27
CA ASN A 57 1.41 -5.80 -13.61
C ASN A 57 1.58 -5.71 -12.10
N ARG A 58 2.27 -6.66 -11.48
CA ARG A 58 2.65 -6.61 -10.07
C ARG A 58 3.52 -5.40 -9.75
N VAL A 59 4.54 -5.16 -10.57
CA VAL A 59 5.42 -3.99 -10.42
C VAL A 59 4.65 -2.69 -10.61
N LYS A 60 3.78 -2.60 -11.63
CA LYS A 60 2.90 -1.44 -11.81
C LYS A 60 2.01 -1.20 -10.60
N PHE A 61 1.40 -2.25 -10.07
CA PHE A 61 0.55 -2.18 -8.89
C PHE A 61 1.31 -1.62 -7.68
N PHE A 62 2.52 -2.10 -7.42
CA PHE A 62 3.37 -1.56 -6.36
C PHE A 62 3.79 -0.12 -6.62
N LYS A 63 4.07 0.26 -7.87
CA LYS A 63 4.42 1.63 -8.24
C LYS A 63 3.28 2.62 -8.00
N GLU A 64 2.03 2.23 -8.26
CA GLU A 64 0.88 3.06 -7.95
C GLU A 64 0.71 3.25 -6.44
N VAL A 65 0.86 2.17 -5.65
CA VAL A 65 0.84 2.25 -4.19
C VAL A 65 1.97 3.13 -3.67
N GLU A 66 3.18 2.96 -4.19
CA GLU A 66 4.36 3.77 -3.89
C GLU A 66 4.09 5.26 -4.09
N HIS A 67 3.47 5.62 -5.21
CA HIS A 67 3.15 7.01 -5.52
C HIS A 67 2.27 7.65 -4.45
N LEU A 68 1.30 6.90 -3.92
CA LEU A 68 0.39 7.37 -2.86
C LEU A 68 1.09 7.61 -1.52
N LEU A 69 2.21 6.93 -1.28
CA LEU A 69 3.01 7.04 -0.05
C LEU A 69 4.06 8.15 -0.10
N THR A 70 4.24 8.80 -1.24
CA THR A 70 5.25 9.85 -1.41
C THR A 70 5.13 10.90 -0.30
N ASN A 71 6.24 11.24 0.35
CA ASN A 71 6.36 12.11 1.54
C ASN A 71 5.97 11.49 2.90
N SER A 72 5.53 10.23 2.94
CA SER A 72 5.31 9.53 4.22
C SER A 72 6.63 9.31 4.95
N GLN A 73 6.60 9.43 6.28
CA GLN A 73 7.74 9.14 7.16
C GLN A 73 7.59 7.75 7.80
N GLU A 74 6.36 7.38 8.12
CA GLU A 74 6.02 6.10 8.74
C GLU A 74 4.81 5.50 8.01
N VAL A 75 4.92 4.22 7.66
CA VAL A 75 3.93 3.46 6.93
C VAL A 75 3.60 2.20 7.69
N TYR A 76 2.32 2.01 7.98
CA TYR A 76 1.78 0.75 8.48
C TYR A 76 1.25 -0.06 7.30
N ILE A 77 1.80 -1.24 7.02
CA ILE A 77 1.35 -2.13 5.95
C ILE A 77 0.69 -3.33 6.60
N THR A 78 -0.54 -3.60 6.22
CA THR A 78 -1.30 -4.76 6.67
C THR A 78 -1.93 -5.51 5.51
N GLY A 79 -2.13 -6.81 5.65
CA GLY A 79 -2.79 -7.59 4.60
C GLY A 79 -2.65 -9.10 4.78
N PRO A 80 -3.40 -9.88 3.99
CA PRO A 80 -3.30 -11.33 4.03
C PRO A 80 -2.07 -11.85 3.26
N GLY A 81 -1.44 -12.90 3.79
CA GLY A 81 -0.32 -13.57 3.13
C GLY A 81 0.98 -12.76 3.10
N THR A 82 1.80 -12.99 2.07
CA THR A 82 3.18 -12.49 1.97
C THR A 82 3.32 -11.21 1.14
N ILE A 83 2.23 -10.70 0.58
CA ILE A 83 2.23 -9.49 -0.26
C ILE A 83 2.73 -8.23 0.47
N GLN A 84 2.45 -8.15 1.76
CA GLN A 84 2.94 -7.07 2.62
C GLN A 84 4.49 -7.05 2.68
N GLU A 85 5.13 -8.22 2.69
CA GLU A 85 6.58 -8.37 2.72
C GLU A 85 7.17 -8.01 1.35
N GLU A 86 6.53 -8.43 0.27
CA GLU A 86 6.88 -8.07 -1.10
C GLU A 86 6.84 -6.55 -1.31
N LEU A 87 5.76 -5.89 -0.88
CA LEU A 87 5.64 -4.43 -0.96
C LEU A 87 6.71 -3.74 -0.11
N LYS A 88 6.96 -4.21 1.11
CA LYS A 88 8.03 -3.67 1.96
C LYS A 88 9.39 -3.76 1.28
N ASN A 89 9.73 -4.92 0.71
CA ASN A 89 11.01 -5.11 0.00
C ASN A 89 11.11 -4.16 -1.20
N TYR A 90 10.02 -4.03 -1.98
CA TYR A 90 9.95 -3.09 -3.09
C TYR A 90 10.17 -1.64 -2.63
N LEU A 91 9.52 -1.19 -1.55
CA LEU A 91 9.71 0.15 -1.00
C LEU A 91 11.15 0.36 -0.50
N HIS A 92 11.74 -0.62 0.18
CA HIS A 92 13.14 -0.51 0.65
C HIS A 92 14.16 -0.47 -0.47
N ASP A 93 13.88 -1.09 -1.62
CA ASP A 93 14.71 -1.01 -2.82
C ASP A 93 14.64 0.41 -3.44
N THR A 94 13.49 1.08 -3.32
CA THR A 94 13.31 2.46 -3.78
C THR A 94 14.04 3.45 -2.86
N ALA A 95 15.03 4.17 -3.42
CA ALA A 95 15.88 5.10 -2.68
C ALA A 95 15.12 6.16 -1.85
N GLN A 96 13.96 6.61 -2.32
CA GLN A 96 13.14 7.62 -1.64
C GLN A 96 12.50 7.10 -0.33
N PHE A 97 12.32 5.79 -0.16
CA PHE A 97 11.76 5.17 1.04
C PHE A 97 12.80 4.38 1.84
N LYS A 98 14.09 4.52 1.53
CA LYS A 98 15.16 3.82 2.24
C LYS A 98 15.17 4.06 3.75
N ASN A 99 14.74 5.25 4.17
CA ASN A 99 14.63 5.66 5.57
C ASN A 99 13.18 5.62 6.09
N LEU A 100 12.24 5.06 5.32
CA LEU A 100 10.85 4.96 5.71
C LEU A 100 10.70 3.94 6.85
N GLN A 101 10.01 4.32 7.92
CA GLN A 101 9.65 3.37 8.96
C GLN A 101 8.47 2.53 8.49
N ILE A 102 8.69 1.26 8.19
CA ILE A 102 7.66 0.32 7.75
C ILE A 102 7.36 -0.67 8.87
N THR A 103 6.12 -0.68 9.32
CA THR A 103 5.58 -1.73 10.20
C THR A 103 4.74 -2.68 9.37
N LEU A 104 4.94 -3.99 9.58
CA LEU A 104 4.12 -5.03 8.97
C LEU A 104 3.16 -5.61 10.00
N ASP A 105 1.94 -5.88 9.58
CA ASP A 105 0.93 -6.56 10.38
C ASP A 105 0.04 -7.47 9.52
N THR A 106 -0.52 -8.51 10.10
CA THR A 106 -1.33 -9.47 9.35
C THR A 106 -2.80 -9.26 9.66
N ALA A 107 -3.54 -8.82 8.65
CA ALA A 107 -5.00 -8.71 8.73
C ALA A 107 -5.67 -9.51 7.62
N GLN A 108 -6.89 -9.96 7.91
CA GLN A 108 -7.73 -10.61 6.91
C GLN A 108 -8.36 -9.56 5.98
N LYS A 109 -9.34 -9.99 5.17
CA LYS A 109 -10.08 -9.12 4.26
C LYS A 109 -10.79 -8.01 5.04
N MET A 110 -10.40 -6.76 4.79
CA MET A 110 -11.00 -5.58 5.41
C MET A 110 -11.69 -4.70 4.35
N SER A 111 -12.79 -4.07 4.76
CA SER A 111 -13.44 -3.00 4.00
C SER A 111 -12.66 -1.69 4.13
N ASP A 112 -12.86 -0.75 3.22
CA ASP A 112 -12.18 0.55 3.21
C ASP A 112 -12.31 1.30 4.56
N GLU A 113 -13.49 1.27 5.17
CA GLU A 113 -13.74 1.84 6.51
C GLU A 113 -12.95 1.13 7.61
N GLN A 114 -12.89 -0.21 7.58
CA GLN A 114 -12.15 -1.00 8.55
C GLN A 114 -10.64 -0.73 8.46
N VAL A 115 -10.11 -0.58 7.25
CA VAL A 115 -8.71 -0.18 7.05
C VAL A 115 -8.44 1.18 7.68
N LEU A 116 -9.34 2.15 7.47
CA LEU A 116 -9.24 3.47 8.08
C LEU A 116 -9.25 3.40 9.61
N GLU A 117 -10.13 2.59 10.20
CA GLU A 117 -10.22 2.38 11.64
C GLU A 117 -8.95 1.71 12.19
N THR A 118 -8.50 0.61 11.59
CA THR A 118 -7.27 -0.09 12.00
C THR A 118 -6.05 0.82 11.96
N VAL A 119 -5.92 1.64 10.92
CA VAL A 119 -4.80 2.60 10.80
C VAL A 119 -4.88 3.67 11.89
N LYS A 120 -6.06 4.19 12.18
CA LYS A 120 -6.27 5.15 13.28
C LYS A 120 -5.94 4.52 14.64
N GLU A 121 -6.39 3.30 14.89
CA GLU A 121 -6.11 2.57 16.13
C GLU A 121 -4.60 2.33 16.30
N TYR A 122 -3.91 1.90 15.25
CA TYR A 122 -2.47 1.68 15.24
C TYR A 122 -1.68 2.96 15.59
N PHE A 123 -2.05 4.09 14.97
CA PHE A 123 -1.41 5.38 15.23
C PHE A 123 -2.00 6.14 16.44
N ASN A 124 -2.96 5.55 17.14
CA ASN A 124 -3.65 6.12 18.30
C ASN A 124 -4.22 7.53 18.02
N ALA A 125 -4.89 7.69 16.88
CA ALA A 125 -5.34 8.96 16.32
C ALA A 125 -6.87 9.10 16.20
#